data_AF-A0A632LR95-F1
#
_entry.id   AF-A0A632LR95-F1
#
_cell.length_a   1.000
_cell.length_b   1.000
_cell.length_c   1.000
_cell.angle_alpha   90.00
_cell.angle_beta   90.00
_cell.angle_gamma   90.00
#
_symmetry.space_group_name_H-M   'P 1'
#
loop_
_entity.id
_entity.type
_entity.pdbx_description
1 polymer ?
#
loop_
_entity_poly.entity_id
_entity_poly.type
_entity_poly.pdbx_seq_one_letter_code
_entity_poly.pdbx_strand_id
1 'polypeptide(L)'
;MKKKTMIEEMRERANKLSNGEALILLDHILKREGQEAMISIFMNEMPQIQRRISYGDFNLEGCRNINTQLANELIAYIERERLMVIVNSKLVENTTKKRL
;
A
#
# COMPACT_ATOMS: atom_id res chain seq x y z
N MET A 1 -17.70 24.72 14.28
CA MET A 1 -16.88 23.53 13.92
C MET A 1 -17.38 22.99 12.59
N LYS A 2 -16.55 22.94 11.54
CA LYS A 2 -16.89 22.14 10.35
C LYS A 2 -16.90 20.67 10.78
N LYS A 3 -17.99 19.94 10.53
CA LYS A 3 -17.99 18.48 10.66
C LYS A 3 -16.96 17.93 9.68
N LYS A 4 -16.03 17.11 10.17
CA LYS A 4 -15.12 16.36 9.31
C LYS A 4 -15.94 15.35 8.52
N THR A 5 -15.55 15.13 7.28
CA THR A 5 -16.13 14.05 6.48
C THR A 5 -15.61 12.70 6.97
N MET A 6 -16.38 11.63 6.78
CA MET A 6 -15.96 10.27 7.15
C MET A 6 -14.58 9.91 6.55
N ILE A 7 -14.28 10.39 5.35
CA ILE A 7 -12.99 10.19 4.69
C ILE A 7 -11.84 10.92 5.39
N GLU A 8 -12.06 12.15 5.86
CA GLU A 8 -11.05 12.90 6.62
C GLU A 8 -10.74 12.20 7.94
N GLU A 9 -11.75 11.67 8.62
CA GLU A 9 -11.57 10.88 9.84
C GLU A 9 -10.83 9.56 9.56
N MET A 10 -11.09 8.91 8.42
CA MET A 10 -10.34 7.72 7.98
C MET A 10 -8.88 8.05 7.67
N ARG A 11 -8.62 9.18 7.02
CA ARG A 11 -7.26 9.65 6.69
C ARG A 11 -6.45 9.94 7.95
N GLU A 12 -7.03 10.58 8.95
CA GLU A 12 -6.34 10.84 10.24
C GLU A 12 -5.95 9.58 11.01
N ARG A 13 -6.67 8.47 10.78
CA ARG A 13 -6.37 7.16 11.38
C ARG A 13 -5.84 6.15 10.36
N ALA A 14 -5.23 6.61 9.27
CA ALA A 14 -4.72 5.76 8.18
C ALA A 14 -3.84 4.61 8.68
N ASN A 15 -3.02 4.85 9.70
CA ASN A 15 -2.12 3.87 10.33
C ASN A 15 -2.82 2.80 11.19
N LYS A 16 -4.13 2.93 11.44
CA LYS A 16 -4.93 2.01 12.27
C LYS A 16 -6.06 1.34 11.48
N LEU A 17 -6.18 1.61 10.18
CA LEU A 17 -7.24 1.04 9.36
C LEU A 17 -7.09 -0.48 9.20
N SER A 18 -8.25 -1.15 9.15
CA SER A 18 -8.36 -2.51 8.63
C SER A 18 -8.07 -2.55 7.13
N ASN A 19 -7.87 -3.75 6.57
CA ASN A 19 -7.57 -3.91 5.14
C ASN A 19 -8.69 -3.35 4.25
N GLY A 20 -9.95 -3.63 4.60
CA GLY A 20 -11.11 -3.11 3.89
C GLY A 20 -11.26 -1.59 4.00
N GLU A 21 -11.11 -1.03 5.21
CA GLU A 21 -11.16 0.43 5.39
C GLU A 21 -10.04 1.15 4.63
N ALA A 22 -8.82 0.58 4.62
CA ALA A 22 -7.71 1.13 3.86
C ALA A 22 -8.03 1.16 2.36
N LEU A 23 -8.60 0.08 1.81
CA LEU A 23 -9.00 0.05 0.39
C LEU A 23 -10.09 1.07 0.07
N ILE A 24 -11.08 1.25 0.94
CA ILE A 24 -12.13 2.26 0.74
C ILE A 24 -11.52 3.66 0.70
N LEU A 25 -10.59 3.96 1.62
CA LEU A 25 -9.90 5.25 1.64
C LEU A 25 -9.04 5.44 0.38
N LEU A 26 -8.24 4.43 0.00
CA LEU A 26 -7.37 4.50 -1.16
C LEU A 26 -8.15 4.60 -2.47
N ASP A 27 -9.27 3.89 -2.62
CA ASP A 27 -10.16 4.00 -3.77
C ASP A 27 -10.79 5.40 -3.86
N HIS A 28 -11.14 6.00 -2.70
CA HIS A 28 -11.63 7.38 -2.65
C HIS A 28 -10.55 8.38 -3.09
N ILE A 29 -9.33 8.25 -2.57
CA ILE A 29 -8.19 9.10 -2.95
C ILE A 29 -7.87 8.93 -4.42
N LEU A 30 -7.84 7.69 -4.93
CA LEU A 30 -7.59 7.40 -6.34
C LEU A 30 -8.58 8.14 -7.25
N LYS A 31 -9.87 8.14 -6.89
CA LYS A 31 -10.93 8.80 -7.66
C LYS A 31 -10.92 10.32 -7.59
N ARG A 32 -10.36 10.91 -6.51
CA ARG A 32 -10.41 12.36 -6.26
C ARG A 32 -9.10 13.09 -6.47
N GLU A 33 -8.02 12.53 -5.93
CA GLU A 33 -6.69 13.12 -5.87
C GLU A 33 -5.72 12.43 -6.87
N GLY A 34 -6.08 11.25 -7.36
CA GLY A 34 -5.32 10.51 -8.37
C GLY A 34 -4.36 9.46 -7.81
N GLN A 35 -3.68 8.76 -8.72
CA GLN A 35 -2.86 7.59 -8.39
C GLN A 35 -1.63 7.95 -7.55
N GLU A 36 -0.95 9.06 -7.85
CA GLU A 36 0.25 9.48 -7.10
C GLU A 36 -0.07 9.79 -5.64
N ALA A 37 -1.18 10.47 -5.37
CA ALA A 37 -1.63 10.77 -4.02
C ALA A 37 -1.98 9.50 -3.24
N MET A 38 -2.67 8.56 -3.91
CA MET A 38 -3.03 7.25 -3.35
C MET A 38 -1.79 6.45 -2.97
N ILE A 39 -0.79 6.35 -3.86
CA ILE A 39 0.47 5.64 -3.59
C ILE A 39 1.23 6.34 -2.46
N SER A 40 1.29 7.68 -2.44
CA SER A 40 1.97 8.42 -1.38
C SER A 40 1.38 8.12 0.00
N ILE A 41 0.04 8.13 0.13
CA ILE A 41 -0.63 7.81 1.40
C ILE A 41 -0.42 6.34 1.76
N PHE A 42 -0.56 5.43 0.81
CA PHE A 42 -0.33 4.01 1.05
C PHE A 42 1.10 3.72 1.55
N MET A 43 2.10 4.34 0.93
CA MET A 43 3.51 4.12 1.23
C MET A 43 3.97 4.81 2.51
N ASN A 44 3.46 6.01 2.81
CA ASN A 44 3.95 6.81 3.94
C ASN A 44 3.08 6.65 5.20
N GLU A 45 1.77 6.45 5.04
CA GLU A 45 0.81 6.53 6.15
C GLU A 45 0.22 5.16 6.53
N MET A 46 0.42 4.12 5.71
CA MET A 46 -0.14 2.78 5.94
C MET A 46 0.90 1.64 6.03
N PRO A 47 1.98 1.75 6.82
CA PRO A 47 3.01 0.71 6.93
C PRO A 47 2.47 -0.63 7.45
N GLN A 48 1.38 -0.63 8.21
CA GLN A 48 0.72 -1.85 8.66
C GLN A 48 0.07 -2.63 7.51
N ILE A 49 -0.49 -1.95 6.50
CA ILE A 49 -1.09 -2.61 5.33
C ILE A 49 0.00 -3.17 4.44
N GLN A 50 1.07 -2.41 4.22
CA GLN A 50 2.24 -2.87 3.47
C GLN A 50 2.83 -4.14 4.09
N ARG A 51 2.96 -4.19 5.42
CA ARG A 51 3.41 -5.38 6.16
C ARG A 51 2.47 -6.57 5.99
N ARG A 52 1.15 -6.36 6.06
CA ARG A 52 0.19 -7.45 5.84
C ARG A 52 0.30 -8.02 4.43
N ILE A 53 0.41 -7.19 3.40
CA ILE A 53 0.61 -7.63 2.01
C ILE A 53 1.93 -8.41 1.90
N SER A 54 2.97 -7.83 2.47
CA SER A 54 4.32 -8.37 2.54
C SER A 54 4.42 -9.77 3.18
N TYR A 55 3.68 -10.04 4.24
CA TYR A 55 3.77 -11.30 4.99
C TYR A 55 2.63 -12.27 4.68
N GLY A 56 1.75 -11.95 3.72
CA GLY A 56 0.62 -12.79 3.36
C GLY A 56 -0.60 -12.68 4.27
N ASP A 57 -0.60 -11.74 5.22
CA ASP A 57 -1.71 -11.48 6.16
C ASP A 57 -2.76 -10.49 5.58
N PHE A 58 -2.63 -10.10 4.32
CA PHE A 58 -3.59 -9.21 3.66
C PHE A 58 -4.83 -9.98 3.23
N ASN A 59 -5.75 -10.16 4.17
CA ASN A 59 -7.05 -10.78 3.92
C ASN A 59 -8.16 -9.73 3.75
N LEU A 60 -9.04 -9.95 2.77
CA LEU A 60 -10.23 -9.16 2.45
C LEU A 60 -11.53 -9.96 2.57
N GLU A 61 -11.45 -11.19 3.09
CA GLU A 61 -12.61 -12.03 3.36
C GLU A 61 -13.61 -11.30 4.27
N GLY A 62 -14.88 -11.37 3.92
CA GLY A 62 -15.96 -10.66 4.61
C GLY A 62 -16.07 -9.16 4.26
N CYS A 63 -15.14 -8.57 3.52
CA CYS A 63 -15.26 -7.20 3.04
C CYS A 63 -16.25 -7.12 1.87
N ARG A 64 -17.22 -6.20 1.95
CA ARG A 64 -18.18 -5.92 0.88
C ARG A 64 -17.90 -4.55 0.26
N ASN A 65 -18.27 -4.37 -1.01
CA ASN A 65 -18.13 -3.10 -1.74
C ASN A 65 -16.69 -2.55 -1.81
N ILE A 66 -15.71 -3.46 -1.82
CA ILE A 66 -14.30 -3.11 -1.98
C ILE A 66 -13.87 -3.19 -3.45
N ASN A 67 -12.96 -2.31 -3.84
CA ASN A 67 -12.33 -2.37 -5.15
C ASN A 67 -11.25 -3.47 -5.15
N THR A 68 -11.62 -4.67 -5.61
CA THR A 68 -10.73 -5.83 -5.66
C THR A 68 -9.61 -5.67 -6.69
N GLN A 69 -9.85 -4.92 -7.77
CA GLN A 69 -8.80 -4.58 -8.73
C GLN A 69 -7.71 -3.75 -8.06
N LEU A 70 -8.09 -2.69 -7.33
CA LEU A 70 -7.14 -1.88 -6.57
C LEU A 70 -6.37 -2.72 -5.55
N ALA A 71 -7.03 -3.67 -4.88
CA ALA A 71 -6.34 -4.58 -3.97
C ALA A 71 -5.23 -5.39 -4.66
N ASN A 72 -5.52 -5.95 -5.84
CA ASN A 72 -4.54 -6.69 -6.63
C ASN A 72 -3.39 -5.79 -7.11
N GLU A 73 -3.69 -4.56 -7.50
CA GLU A 73 -2.69 -3.57 -7.90
C GLU A 73 -1.75 -3.21 -6.75
N LEU A 74 -2.26 -3.05 -5.52
CA LEU A 74 -1.45 -2.79 -4.33
C LEU A 74 -0.56 -3.98 -3.96
N ILE A 75 -1.07 -5.20 -4.10
CA ILE A 75 -0.27 -6.43 -3.90
C ILE A 75 0.88 -6.45 -4.91
N ALA A 76 0.56 -6.31 -6.19
CA ALA A 76 1.56 -6.30 -7.26
C ALA A 76 2.60 -5.19 -7.08
N TYR A 77 2.19 -4.01 -6.60
CA TYR A 77 3.08 -2.91 -6.29
C TYR A 77 4.10 -3.30 -5.22
N ILE A 78 3.67 -3.86 -4.08
CA ILE A 78 4.56 -4.27 -2.98
C ILE A 78 5.49 -5.42 -3.40
N GLU A 79 4.99 -6.38 -4.16
CA GLU A 79 5.81 -7.46 -4.71
C GLU A 79 6.90 -6.92 -5.63
N ARG A 80 6.56 -5.97 -6.51
CA ARG A 80 7.52 -5.31 -7.40
C ARG A 80 8.61 -4.58 -6.62
N GLU A 81 8.25 -3.80 -5.59
CA GLU A 81 9.23 -3.09 -4.76
C GLU A 81 10.20 -4.06 -4.06
N ARG A 82 9.68 -5.17 -3.53
CA ARG A 82 10.50 -6.23 -2.93
C ARG A 82 11.47 -6.87 -3.92
N LEU A 83 10.97 -7.19 -5.12
CA LEU A 83 11.80 -7.75 -6.18
C LEU A 83 12.91 -6.79 -6.61
N MET A 84 12.61 -5.49 -6.73
CA MET A 84 13.63 -4.49 -7.06
C MET A 84 14.74 -4.43 -6.01
N VAL A 85 14.40 -4.48 -4.72
CA VAL A 85 15.41 -4.53 -3.64
C VAL A 85 16.32 -5.75 -3.80
N ILE A 86 15.74 -6.94 -4.03
CA ILE A 86 16.51 -8.19 -4.21
C ILE A 86 17.42 -8.10 -5.44
N VAL A 87 16.90 -7.60 -6.57
CA VAL A 87 17.68 -7.44 -7.81
C VAL A 87 18.86 -6.49 -7.58
N ASN A 88 18.61 -5.34 -6.94
CA ASN A 88 19.65 -4.37 -6.62
C ASN A 88 20.72 -4.95 -5.69
N SER A 89 20.33 -5.67 -4.63
CA SER A 89 21.28 -6.34 -3.74
C SER A 89 22.17 -7.34 -4.48
N LYS A 90 21.59 -8.17 -5.36
CA LYS A 90 22.36 -9.13 -6.18
C LYS A 90 23.32 -8.45 -7.15
N LEU A 91 22.94 -7.32 -7.73
CA LEU A 91 23.82 -6.54 -8.61
C LEU A 91 25.04 -5.98 -7.85
N VAL A 92 24.85 -5.52 -6.62
CA VAL A 92 25.93 -5.01 -5.75
C VAL A 92 26.89 -6.12 -5.31
N GLU A 93 26.37 -7.30 -4.93
CA GLU A 93 27.23 -8.45 -4.60
C GLU A 93 28.10 -8.88 -5.79
N ASN A 94 27.52 -8.93 -7.00
CA ASN A 94 28.24 -9.34 -8.20
C ASN A 94 29.30 -8.34 -8.64
N THR A 95 29.09 -7.04 -8.43
CA THR A 95 30.10 -6.01 -8.71
C THR A 95 31.23 -6.02 -7.69
N THR A 96 30.95 -6.37 -6.43
CA THR A 96 31.96 -6.53 -5.38
C THR A 96 32.83 -7.77 -5.61
N LYS A 97 32.24 -8.91 -5.98
CA LYS A 97 32.97 -10.16 -6.28
C LYS A 97 33.84 -10.09 -7.53
N LYS A 98 33.53 -9.21 -8.50
CA LYS A 98 34.35 -8.99 -9.70
C LYS A 98 35.53 -8.04 -9.48
N ARG A 99 35.58 -7.34 -8.34
CA ARG A 99 36.61 -6.33 -8.02
C ARG A 99 37.68 -6.83 -7.04
N LEU A 100 37.57 -8.08 -6.57
CA LEU A 100 38.56 -8.79 -5.75
C LEU A 100 39.23 -9.87 -6.59
#